data_AF-A0A9E3AMJ3-F1
#
_entry.id   AF-A0A9E3AMJ3-F1
#
_cell.length_a   1.000
_cell.length_b   1.000
_cell.length_c   1.000
_cell.angle_alpha   90.00
_cell.angle_beta   90.00
_cell.angle_gamma   90.00
#
_symmetry.space_group_name_H-M   'P 1'
#
loop_
_entity.id
_entity.type
_entity.pdbx_description
1 polymer ?
#
loop_
_entity_poly.entity_id
_entity_poly.type
_entity_poly.pdbx_seq_one_letter_code
_entity_poly.pdbx_strand_id
1 'polypeptide(L)'
;AAAIREDRAVIADQQIGRILAHAPLDPDDGAWPHSALRDLIEQEWSDDLTHGFVLEQLVKRGPVQRAIYEGGDQEANLATQARGWANTAGARWHRTAEVLAKIADMWDAESSRLDTDAKKRRIADE
;
A
#
# COMPACT_ATOMS: atom_id res chain seq x y z
N ALA A 1 -12.91 1.98 31.69
CA ALA A 1 -12.12 0.73 31.65
C ALA A 1 -12.35 -0.07 30.35
N ALA A 2 -13.59 -0.27 29.89
CA ALA A 2 -13.87 -0.93 28.61
C ALA A 2 -13.39 -0.11 27.40
N ALA A 3 -13.69 1.20 27.35
CA ALA A 3 -13.26 2.09 26.25
C ALA A 3 -11.72 2.12 26.04
N ILE A 4 -10.93 2.16 27.13
CA ILE A 4 -9.45 2.10 27.05
C ILE A 4 -8.96 0.75 26.49
N ARG A 5 -9.72 -0.33 26.70
CA ARG A 5 -9.39 -1.67 26.22
C ARG A 5 -9.67 -1.80 24.71
N GLU A 6 -10.77 -1.19 24.27
CA GLU A 6 -11.20 -1.12 22.88
C GLU A 6 -10.24 -0.26 22.04
N ASP A 7 -9.84 0.91 22.54
CA ASP A 7 -8.82 1.76 21.92
C ASP A 7 -7.47 1.04 21.72
N ARG A 8 -7.07 0.21 22.70
CA ARG A 8 -5.83 -0.57 22.61
C ARG A 8 -5.93 -1.72 21.61
N ALA A 9 -7.12 -2.27 21.40
CA ALA A 9 -7.34 -3.31 20.40
C ALA A 9 -7.19 -2.75 18.98
N VAL A 10 -7.78 -1.59 18.71
CA VAL A 10 -7.64 -0.84 17.44
C VAL A 10 -6.17 -0.61 17.10
N ILE A 11 -5.40 -0.06 18.05
CA ILE A 11 -3.96 0.20 17.82
C ILE A 11 -3.18 -1.10 17.65
N ALA A 12 -3.50 -2.15 18.40
CA ALA A 12 -2.83 -3.44 18.27
C ALA A 12 -3.05 -4.05 16.88
N ASP A 13 -4.29 -4.07 16.39
CA ASP A 13 -4.64 -4.54 15.05
C ASP A 13 -3.88 -3.76 13.97
N GLN A 14 -3.82 -2.43 14.09
CA GLN A 14 -3.03 -1.62 13.18
C GLN A 14 -1.54 -2.00 13.22
N GLN A 15 -0.92 -2.18 14.41
CA GLN A 15 0.48 -2.61 14.48
C GLN A 15 0.70 -4.01 13.90
N ILE A 16 -0.22 -4.94 14.10
CA ILE A 16 -0.18 -6.28 13.49
C ILE A 16 -0.22 -6.14 11.97
N GLY A 17 -1.14 -5.33 11.43
CA GLY A 17 -1.25 -5.06 10.00
C GLY A 17 0.07 -4.54 9.43
N ARG A 18 0.72 -3.60 10.14
CA ARG A 18 2.04 -3.08 9.74
C ARG A 18 3.10 -4.19 9.68
N ILE A 19 3.18 -5.04 10.70
CA ILE A 19 4.14 -6.17 10.69
C ILE A 19 3.86 -7.10 9.50
N LEU A 20 2.59 -7.42 9.25
CA LEU A 20 2.18 -8.28 8.15
C LEU A 20 2.47 -7.68 6.77
N ALA A 21 2.58 -6.34 6.66
CA ALA A 21 2.96 -5.70 5.42
C ALA A 21 4.37 -6.09 4.94
N HIS A 22 5.23 -6.61 5.82
CA HIS A 22 6.55 -7.13 5.46
C HIS A 22 6.54 -8.59 5.00
N ALA A 23 5.36 -9.18 4.78
CA ALA A 23 5.24 -10.50 4.18
C ALA A 23 5.98 -10.58 2.83
N PRO A 24 6.60 -11.72 2.50
CA PRO A 24 7.30 -11.91 1.24
C PRO A 24 6.32 -11.95 0.06
N LEU A 25 6.88 -11.91 -1.16
CA LEU A 25 6.16 -12.30 -2.36
C LEU A 25 5.78 -13.77 -2.29
N ASP A 26 4.68 -14.13 -2.93
CA ASP A 26 4.36 -15.51 -3.18
C ASP A 26 5.34 -16.10 -4.22
N PRO A 27 6.00 -17.24 -3.95
CA PRO A 27 6.94 -17.84 -4.89
C PRO A 27 6.25 -18.44 -6.13
N ASP A 28 4.96 -18.77 -6.07
CA ASP A 28 4.27 -19.46 -7.15
C ASP A 28 3.75 -18.48 -8.22
N ASP A 29 3.25 -17.31 -7.79
CA ASP A 29 2.69 -16.29 -8.71
C ASP A 29 3.42 -14.95 -8.72
N GLY A 30 4.42 -14.78 -7.85
CA GLY A 30 5.24 -13.57 -7.76
C GLY A 30 4.49 -12.34 -7.24
N ALA A 31 3.26 -12.48 -6.76
CA ALA A 31 2.48 -11.37 -6.25
C ALA A 31 2.63 -11.18 -4.73
N TRP A 32 2.58 -9.92 -4.31
CA TRP A 32 2.51 -9.55 -2.90
C TRP A 32 1.05 -9.31 -2.49
N PRO A 33 0.65 -9.68 -1.26
CA PRO A 33 1.41 -10.46 -0.28
C PRO A 33 1.42 -11.97 -0.61
N HIS A 34 2.19 -12.77 0.11
CA HIS A 34 2.15 -14.24 0.03
C HIS A 34 0.72 -14.80 0.17
N SER A 35 0.37 -15.86 -0.57
CA SER A 35 -0.97 -16.47 -0.62
C SER A 35 -1.59 -16.78 0.75
N ALA A 36 -0.81 -17.33 1.69
CA ALA A 36 -1.27 -17.56 3.07
C ALA A 36 -1.82 -16.28 3.75
N LEU A 37 -1.24 -15.11 3.49
CA LEU A 37 -1.77 -13.85 4.01
C LEU A 37 -3.03 -13.41 3.25
N ARG A 38 -3.12 -13.72 1.94
CA ARG A 38 -4.34 -13.48 1.16
C ARG A 38 -5.51 -14.32 1.67
N ASP A 39 -5.27 -15.61 1.97
CA ASP A 39 -6.27 -16.48 2.59
C ASP A 39 -6.74 -15.92 3.94
N LEU A 40 -5.83 -15.37 4.76
CA LEU A 40 -6.19 -14.70 6.01
C LEU A 40 -7.01 -13.41 5.79
N ILE A 41 -6.66 -12.61 4.77
CA ILE A 41 -7.39 -11.39 4.39
C ILE A 41 -8.85 -11.73 4.04
N GLU A 42 -9.09 -12.82 3.31
CA GLU A 42 -10.45 -13.23 2.91
C GLU A 42 -11.30 -13.76 4.08
N GLN A 43 -10.68 -14.30 5.13
CA GLN A 43 -11.40 -14.98 6.21
C GLN A 43 -11.70 -14.08 7.42
N GLU A 44 -10.65 -13.55 8.07
CA GLU A 44 -10.77 -12.89 9.38
C GLU A 44 -9.91 -11.62 9.46
N TRP A 45 -10.19 -10.68 8.56
CA TRP A 45 -9.42 -9.44 8.45
C TRP A 45 -10.25 -8.24 8.89
N SER A 46 -9.74 -7.46 9.83
CA SER A 46 -10.40 -6.24 10.33
C SER A 46 -10.02 -5.02 9.49
N ASP A 47 -10.82 -3.96 9.58
CA ASP A 47 -10.50 -2.68 8.93
C ASP A 47 -9.26 -2.03 9.54
N ASP A 48 -9.02 -2.24 10.84
CA ASP A 48 -7.83 -1.76 11.54
C ASP A 48 -6.56 -2.51 11.10
N LEU A 49 -6.64 -3.83 10.92
CA LEU A 49 -5.56 -4.61 10.30
C LEU A 49 -5.27 -4.10 8.88
N THR A 50 -6.33 -3.86 8.09
CA THR A 50 -6.21 -3.28 6.75
C THR A 50 -5.53 -1.92 6.77
N HIS A 51 -5.92 -1.05 7.71
CA HIS A 51 -5.37 0.29 7.83
C HIS A 51 -3.86 0.25 8.08
N GLY A 52 -3.43 -0.52 9.08
CA GLY A 52 -2.01 -0.69 9.40
C GLY A 52 -1.22 -1.31 8.24
N PHE A 53 -1.79 -2.32 7.58
CA PHE A 53 -1.18 -3.01 6.46
C PHE A 53 -0.96 -2.10 5.25
N VAL A 54 -1.99 -1.36 4.84
CA VAL A 54 -1.92 -0.38 3.74
C VAL A 54 -0.95 0.74 4.08
N LEU A 55 -1.03 1.30 5.30
CA LEU A 55 -0.16 2.40 5.71
C LEU A 55 1.31 1.99 5.68
N GLU A 56 1.65 0.82 6.24
CA GLU A 56 3.03 0.34 6.22
C GLU A 56 3.50 0.08 4.79
N GLN A 57 2.66 -0.45 3.90
CA GLN A 57 3.04 -0.67 2.50
C GLN A 57 3.49 0.62 1.81
N LEU A 58 2.83 1.75 2.10
CA LEU A 58 3.15 3.04 1.52
C LEU A 58 4.46 3.64 2.05
N VAL A 59 4.82 3.35 3.32
CA VAL A 59 5.97 3.98 3.99
C VAL A 59 7.19 3.08 4.13
N LYS A 60 7.05 1.76 4.07
CA LYS A 60 8.13 0.79 4.37
C LYS A 60 9.32 0.85 3.41
N ARG A 61 9.17 1.48 2.24
CA ARG A 61 10.25 1.74 1.27
C ARG A 61 11.30 2.71 1.79
N GLY A 62 11.03 3.40 2.91
CA GLY A 62 11.94 4.35 3.52
C GLY A 62 12.03 5.67 2.75
N PRO A 63 13.08 6.47 3.01
CA PRO A 63 13.27 7.75 2.36
C PRO A 63 13.45 7.62 0.85
N VAL A 64 12.71 8.41 0.08
CA VAL A 64 12.81 8.47 -1.38
C VAL A 64 13.73 9.62 -1.78
N GLN A 65 14.72 9.34 -2.64
CA GLN A 65 15.53 10.36 -3.30
C GLN A 65 14.95 10.67 -4.68
N ARG A 66 15.08 11.93 -5.09
CA ARG A 66 14.49 12.41 -6.35
C ARG A 66 15.26 13.57 -6.94
N ALA A 67 15.35 13.64 -8.26
CA ALA A 67 15.85 14.83 -8.95
C ALA A 67 14.84 16.00 -8.88
N ILE A 68 15.33 17.23 -8.96
CA ILE A 68 14.54 18.47 -8.71
C ILE A 68 13.25 18.54 -9.55
N TYR A 69 13.26 17.97 -10.76
CA TYR A 69 12.14 18.00 -11.72
C TYR A 69 11.60 16.61 -12.11
N GLU A 70 11.91 15.54 -11.37
CA GLU A 70 11.56 14.15 -11.76
C GLU A 70 10.06 13.85 -11.73
N GLY A 71 9.27 14.55 -10.92
CA GLY A 71 7.83 14.27 -10.83
C GLY A 71 7.51 12.97 -10.07
N GLY A 72 6.48 12.25 -10.50
CA GLY A 72 5.88 11.10 -9.81
C GLY A 72 6.25 9.71 -10.34
N ASP A 73 7.23 9.60 -11.23
CA ASP A 73 7.55 8.34 -11.94
C ASP A 73 7.77 7.13 -11.01
N GLN A 74 8.37 7.33 -9.85
CA GLN A 74 8.58 6.26 -8.87
C GLN A 74 7.26 5.74 -8.29
N GLU A 75 6.34 6.63 -7.96
CA GLU A 75 5.00 6.27 -7.50
C GLU A 75 4.17 5.61 -8.60
N ALA A 76 4.25 6.09 -9.84
CA ALA A 76 3.57 5.46 -10.98
C ALA A 76 4.01 4.00 -11.20
N ASN A 77 5.31 3.71 -11.00
CA ASN A 77 5.83 2.35 -11.07
C ASN A 77 5.28 1.45 -9.96
N LEU A 78 5.15 1.99 -8.75
CA LEU A 78 4.57 1.25 -7.61
C LEU A 78 3.07 1.01 -7.80
N ALA A 79 2.33 2.00 -8.32
CA ALA A 79 0.93 1.84 -8.66
C ALA A 79 0.72 0.73 -9.70
N THR A 80 1.56 0.71 -10.75
CA THR A 80 1.57 -0.36 -11.76
C THR A 80 1.83 -1.72 -11.14
N GLN A 81 2.83 -1.83 -10.27
CA GLN A 81 3.16 -3.07 -9.58
C GLN A 81 1.98 -3.57 -8.71
N ALA A 82 1.37 -2.67 -7.95
CA ALA A 82 0.22 -2.98 -7.10
C ALA A 82 -1.00 -3.47 -7.89
N ARG A 83 -1.27 -2.84 -9.05
CA ARG A 83 -2.31 -3.32 -9.99
C ARG A 83 -1.98 -4.69 -10.53
N GLY A 84 -0.71 -4.95 -10.85
CA GLY A 84 -0.24 -6.27 -11.26
C GLY A 84 -0.62 -7.33 -10.22
N TRP A 85 -0.30 -7.07 -8.95
CA TRP A 85 -0.67 -7.96 -7.85
C TRP A 85 -2.19 -8.10 -7.66
N ALA A 86 -2.93 -6.99 -7.75
CA ALA A 86 -4.40 -7.01 -7.66
C ALA A 86 -5.02 -7.91 -8.74
N ASN A 87 -4.52 -7.81 -9.98
CA ASN A 87 -4.97 -8.66 -11.08
C ASN A 87 -4.66 -10.13 -10.85
N THR A 88 -3.46 -10.46 -10.33
CA THR A 88 -3.10 -11.84 -9.96
C THR A 88 -4.02 -12.40 -8.88
N ALA A 89 -4.36 -11.59 -7.87
CA ALA A 89 -5.23 -12.01 -6.78
C ALA A 89 -6.71 -12.14 -7.18
N GLY A 90 -7.18 -11.32 -8.12
CA GLY A 90 -8.60 -11.06 -8.38
C GLY A 90 -9.47 -12.26 -8.75
N ALA A 91 -8.89 -13.38 -9.19
CA ALA A 91 -9.65 -14.59 -9.49
C ALA A 91 -10.06 -15.40 -8.25
N ARG A 92 -9.31 -15.29 -7.14
CA ARG A 92 -9.50 -16.13 -5.94
C ARG A 92 -9.61 -15.33 -4.64
N TRP A 93 -8.91 -14.20 -4.54
CA TRP A 93 -8.85 -13.37 -3.34
C TRP A 93 -9.37 -11.97 -3.65
N HIS A 94 -10.69 -11.82 -3.66
CA HIS A 94 -11.35 -10.58 -4.07
C HIS A 94 -11.06 -9.43 -3.11
N ARG A 95 -11.16 -9.65 -1.79
CA ARG A 95 -10.85 -8.62 -0.79
C ARG A 95 -9.38 -8.21 -0.84
N THR A 96 -8.49 -9.18 -1.06
CA THR A 96 -7.06 -8.89 -1.28
C THR A 96 -6.86 -8.01 -2.52
N ALA A 97 -7.51 -8.33 -3.63
CA ALA A 97 -7.42 -7.54 -4.85
C ALA A 97 -7.95 -6.11 -4.65
N GLU A 98 -9.02 -5.91 -3.89
CA GLU A 98 -9.54 -4.58 -3.53
C GLU A 98 -8.54 -3.78 -2.69
N VAL A 99 -7.91 -4.41 -1.70
CA VAL A 99 -6.87 -3.77 -0.89
C VAL A 99 -5.69 -3.35 -1.77
N LEU A 100 -5.22 -4.23 -2.66
CA LEU A 100 -4.12 -3.94 -3.58
C LEU A 100 -4.46 -2.83 -4.58
N ALA A 101 -5.68 -2.82 -5.12
CA ALA A 101 -6.17 -1.77 -6.00
C ALA A 101 -6.21 -0.41 -5.28
N LYS A 102 -6.68 -0.39 -4.02
CA LYS A 102 -6.67 0.83 -3.21
C LYS A 102 -5.26 1.37 -2.99
N ILE A 103 -4.27 0.49 -2.75
CA ILE A 103 -2.87 0.90 -2.61
C ILE A 103 -2.36 1.48 -3.94
N ALA A 104 -2.71 0.89 -5.08
CA ALA A 104 -2.37 1.45 -6.39
C ALA A 104 -2.90 2.87 -6.57
N ASP A 105 -4.19 3.09 -6.29
CA ASP A 105 -4.84 4.39 -6.43
C ASP A 105 -4.21 5.46 -5.52
N MET A 106 -3.76 5.07 -4.32
CA MET A 106 -3.04 5.97 -3.41
C MET A 106 -1.68 6.39 -3.99
N TRP A 107 -0.98 5.49 -4.67
CA TRP A 107 0.26 5.84 -5.37
C TRP A 107 0.03 6.70 -6.60
N ASP A 108 -1.02 6.49 -7.39
CA ASP A 108 -1.31 7.38 -8.53
C ASP A 108 -1.67 8.80 -8.10
N ALA A 109 -2.42 8.91 -6.99
CA ALA A 109 -2.74 10.21 -6.41
C ALA A 109 -1.47 10.96 -6.00
N GLU A 110 -0.52 10.25 -5.38
CA GLU A 110 0.77 10.82 -5.00
C GLU A 110 1.63 11.15 -6.24
N SER A 111 1.69 10.27 -7.23
CA SER A 111 2.37 10.51 -8.51
C SER A 111 1.87 11.82 -9.16
N SER A 112 0.56 11.97 -9.26
CA SER A 112 -0.08 13.15 -9.87
C SER A 112 0.22 14.45 -9.11
N ARG A 113 0.24 14.37 -7.77
CA ARG A 113 0.61 15.51 -6.91
C ARG A 113 2.06 15.93 -7.18
N LEU A 114 2.95 14.97 -7.28
CA LEU A 114 4.38 15.20 -7.46
C LEU A 114 4.73 15.73 -8.85
N ASP A 115 4.05 15.27 -9.90
CA ASP A 115 4.17 15.84 -11.24
C ASP A 115 3.76 17.31 -11.26
N THR A 116 2.69 17.64 -10.55
CA THR A 116 2.22 19.02 -10.41
C THR A 116 3.27 19.88 -9.69
N ASP A 117 3.84 19.37 -8.61
CA ASP A 117 4.88 20.09 -7.86
C ASP A 117 6.17 20.27 -8.67
N ALA A 118 6.59 19.26 -9.43
CA ALA A 118 7.75 19.35 -10.31
C ALA A 118 7.56 20.40 -11.41
N LYS A 119 6.38 20.44 -12.04
CA LYS A 119 6.02 21.46 -13.04
C LYS A 119 6.06 22.88 -12.44
N LYS A 120 5.48 23.07 -11.25
CA LYS A 120 5.51 24.36 -10.55
C LYS A 120 6.93 24.84 -10.27
N ARG A 121 7.82 23.95 -9.82
CA ARG A 121 9.23 24.29 -9.58
C ARG A 121 9.95 24.70 -10.86
N ARG A 122 9.76 23.95 -11.94
CA ARG A 122 10.36 24.29 -13.25
C ARG A 122 9.94 25.68 -13.70
N ILE A 123 8.65 26.02 -13.59
CA ILE A 123 8.14 27.36 -13.95
C ILE A 123 8.69 28.46 -13.03
N ALA A 124 8.89 28.18 -11.74
CA ALA A 124 9.40 29.17 -10.79
C ALA A 124 10.90 29.49 -10.98
N ASP A 125 11.65 28.57 -11.59
CA ASP A 125 13.08 28.71 -11.87
C ASP A 125 13.36 29.28 -13.28
N GLU A 126 12.34 29.40 -14.14
CA GLU A 126 12.36 30.02 -15.48
C GLU A 126 12.11 31.53 -15.42
#